data_AF-A0A3D1PIN3-F1
#
_entry.id   AF-A0A3D1PIN3-F1
#
_cell.length_a   1.000
_cell.length_b   1.000
_cell.length_c   1.000
_cell.angle_alpha   90.00
_cell.angle_beta   90.00
_cell.angle_gamma   90.00
#
_symmetry.space_group_name_H-M   'P 1'
#
loop_
_entity.id
_entity.type
_entity.pdbx_description
1 polymer ?
#
loop_
_entity_poly.entity_id
_entity_poly.type
_entity_poly.pdbx_seq_one_letter_code
_entity_poly.pdbx_strand_id
1 'polypeptide(L)' 'DESDRDGIRVVIELKRDTNHQDVLRQLYHQTALQTNFGAILLALVDGQPRQLSLRQLL' A
#
# COMPACT_ATOMS: atom_id res chain seq x y z
N ASP A 1 5.07 -2.11 19.98
CA ASP A 1 4.06 -3.06 19.48
C ASP A 1 3.16 -3.37 20.64
N GLU A 2 1.88 -3.04 20.50
CA GLU A 2 0.85 -3.25 21.51
C GLU A 2 -0.27 -4.14 20.95
N SER A 3 0.05 -4.93 19.92
CA SER A 3 -0.90 -5.83 19.27
C SER A 3 -1.31 -6.95 20.24
N ASP A 4 -2.60 -7.25 20.26
CA ASP A 4 -3.18 -8.35 21.02
C ASP A 4 -4.00 -9.27 20.11
N ARG A 5 -4.81 -10.17 20.69
CA ARG A 5 -5.65 -11.09 19.92
C ARG A 5 -6.85 -10.40 19.24
N ASP A 6 -7.17 -9.18 19.66
CA ASP A 6 -8.31 -8.41 19.18
C ASP A 6 -7.89 -7.46 18.03
N GLY A 7 -6.60 -7.20 17.84
CA GLY A 7 -6.11 -6.50 16.67
C GLY A 7 -4.62 -6.14 16.67
N ILE A 8 -4.15 -5.67 15.53
CA ILE A 8 -2.79 -5.17 15.35
C ILE A 8 -2.74 -3.68 15.77
N ARG A 9 -1.80 -3.33 16.65
CA ARG A 9 -1.60 -1.95 17.11
C ARG A 9 -0.11 -1.60 17.13
N VAL A 10 0.26 -0.65 16.28
CA VAL A 10 1.63 -0.10 16.21
C VAL A 10 1.64 1.30 16.81
N VAL A 11 2.46 1.49 17.84
CA VAL A 11 2.70 2.79 18.48
C VAL A 11 4.11 3.26 18.13
N ILE A 12 4.21 4.51 17.67
CA ILE A 12 5.47 5.19 17.37
C ILE A 12 5.55 6.43 18.25
N GLU A 13 6.42 6.40 19.24
CA GLU A 13 6.66 7.55 20.11
C GLU A 13 7.57 8.57 19.41
N LEU A 14 7.16 9.83 19.45
CA LEU A 14 7.92 10.93 18.86
C LEU A 14 8.77 11.63 19.92
N LYS A 15 9.94 12.11 19.52
CA LYS A 15 10.75 13.00 20.37
C LYS A 15 10.00 14.31 20.59
N ARG A 16 10.24 14.94 21.76
CA ARG A 16 9.74 16.29 22.05
C ARG A 16 10.20 17.27 20.96
N ASP A 17 9.35 18.24 20.64
CA ASP A 17 9.59 19.28 19.63
C ASP A 17 9.75 18.80 18.18
N THR A 18 9.33 17.57 17.88
CA THR A 18 9.34 17.07 16.50
C THR A 18 8.02 17.36 15.79
N ASN A 19 8.09 17.81 14.54
CA ASN A 19 6.91 17.93 13.69
C ASN A 19 6.44 16.54 13.22
N HIS A 20 5.33 16.07 13.78
CA HIS A 20 4.75 14.77 13.47
C HIS A 20 4.43 14.57 11.98
N GLN A 21 4.06 15.63 11.25
CA GLN A 21 3.73 15.54 9.82
C GLN A 21 4.96 15.22 8.97
N ASP A 22 6.12 15.77 9.32
CA ASP A 22 7.36 15.53 8.58
C ASP A 22 7.88 14.11 8.86
N VAL A 23 7.78 13.64 10.10
CA VAL A 23 8.11 12.25 10.46
C VAL A 23 7.19 11.27 9.73
N LEU A 24 5.88 11.53 9.70
CA LEU A 24 4.93 10.67 8.99
C LEU A 24 5.24 10.60 7.50
N ARG A 25 5.53 11.75 6.86
CA ARG A 25 5.90 11.81 5.45
C ARG A 25 7.20 11.03 5.18
N GLN A 26 8.19 11.17 6.06
CA GLN A 26 9.44 10.43 5.95
C GLN A 26 9.22 8.91 6.11
N LEU A 27 8.38 8.51 7.06
CA LEU A 27 8.03 7.11 7.26
C LEU A 27 7.34 6.51 6.02
N TYR A 28 6.40 7.23 5.40
CA TYR A 28 5.79 6.78 4.13
C TYR A 28 6.80 6.64 2.99
N HIS A 29 7.81 7.51 2.92
CA HIS A 29 8.80 7.46 1.85
C HIS A 29 9.87 6.38 2.06
N GLN A 30 10.23 6.09 3.32
CA GLN A 30 11.41 5.28 3.65
C GLN A 30 11.07 3.89 4.19
N THR A 31 9.80 3.56 4.39
CA THR A 31 9.37 2.28 4.94
C THR A 31 8.23 1.68 4.10
N ALA A 32 7.89 0.42 4.37
CA ALA A 32 6.79 -0.27 3.70
C ALA A 32 5.39 0.14 4.20
N LEU A 33 5.27 1.21 5.00
CA LEU A 33 3.97 1.70 5.48
C LEU A 33 3.06 2.23 4.36
N GLN A 34 3.64 2.62 3.22
CA GLN A 34 2.90 2.99 2.02
C GLN A 34 3.58 2.38 0.80
N THR A 35 2.83 1.60 0.02
CA THR A 35 3.32 1.02 -1.24
C THR A 35 2.25 1.13 -2.32
N ASN A 36 2.69 1.16 -3.58
CA ASN A 36 1.79 1.11 -4.72
C ASN A 36 1.61 -0.34 -5.15
N PHE A 37 0.38 -0.71 -5.51
CA PHE A 37 0.09 -1.99 -6.15
C PHE A 37 -0.14 -1.76 -7.66
N GLY A 38 0.71 -2.36 -8.49
CA GLY A 38 0.54 -2.35 -9.94
C GLY A 38 -0.50 -3.37 -10.37
N ALA A 39 -1.70 -2.90 -10.72
CA ALA A 39 -2.75 -3.76 -11.28
C ALA A 39 -2.73 -3.74 -12.81
N ILE A 40 -2.82 -4.92 -13.42
CA ILE A 40 -2.98 -5.08 -14.87
C ILE A 40 -4.02 -6.17 -15.17
N LEU A 41 -4.94 -5.85 -16.08
CA LEU A 41 -5.93 -6.78 -16.58
C LEU A 41 -5.42 -7.38 -17.88
N LEU A 42 -4.62 -8.45 -17.78
CA LEU A 42 -3.99 -9.12 -18.91
C LEU A 42 -4.57 -10.54 -19.05
N ALA A 43 -5.08 -10.88 -20.23
CA ALA A 43 -5.62 -12.21 -20.51
C ALA A 43 -5.32 -12.65 -21.95
N LEU A 44 -5.56 -13.92 -22.26
CA LEU A 44 -5.53 -14.42 -23.64
C LEU A 44 -6.89 -14.17 -24.31
N VAL A 45 -6.88 -13.55 -25.48
CA VAL A 45 -8.03 -13.45 -26.39
C VAL A 45 -7.62 -14.07 -27.71
N ASP A 46 -8.30 -15.15 -28.10
CA ASP A 46 -7.98 -15.96 -29.27
C ASP A 46 -6.52 -16.46 -29.29
N GLY A 47 -6.04 -16.87 -28.11
CA GLY A 47 -4.67 -17.38 -27.93
C GLY A 47 -3.57 -16.30 -27.93
N GLN A 48 -3.92 -15.01 -28.00
CA GLN A 48 -2.96 -13.91 -27.97
C GLN A 48 -3.11 -13.06 -26.71
N PRO A 49 -2.01 -12.64 -26.05
CA PRO A 49 -2.07 -11.81 -24.85
C PRO A 49 -2.58 -10.40 -25.17
N ARG A 50 -3.60 -9.95 -24.44
CA ARG A 50 -4.18 -8.62 -24.57
C ARG A 50 -4.43 -8.00 -23.20
N GLN A 51 -4.08 -6.73 -23.08
CA GLN A 51 -4.56 -5.90 -21.97
C GLN A 51 -6.01 -5.52 -22.23
N LEU A 52 -6.85 -5.68 -21.22
CA LEU A 52 -8.29 -5.50 -21.30
C LEU A 52 -8.74 -4.39 -20.34
N SER A 53 -9.77 -3.67 -20.73
CA SER A 53 -10.58 -2.86 -19.82
C SER A 53 -11.55 -3.75 -19.05
N LEU A 54 -12.12 -3.23 -17.95
CA LEU A 54 -13.13 -3.96 -17.18
C LEU A 54 -14.33 -4.39 -18.04
N ARG A 55 -14.78 -3.53 -18.98
CA ARG A 55 -15.89 -3.85 -19.89
C ARG A 55 -15.57 -4.99 -20.86
N GLN A 56 -14.30 -5.20 -21.21
CA GLN A 56 -13.92 -6.30 -22.10
C GLN A 56 -13.78 -7.64 -21.36
N LEU A 57 -13.70 -7.61 -20.03
CA LEU A 57 -13.63 -8.81 -19.18
C LEU A 57 -15.01 -9.33 -18.74
N LEU A 58 -16.03 -8.47 -18.69
CA LEU A 58 -17.41 -8.78 -18.30
C LEU A 58 -18.26 -9.10 -19.53
#